data_AF-A0A354FD61-F1
#
_entry.id   AF-A0A354FD61-F1
#
_cell.length_a   1.000
_cell.length_b   1.000
_cell.length_c   1.000
_cell.angle_alpha   90.00
_cell.angle_beta   90.00
_cell.angle_gamma   90.00
#
_symmetry.space_group_name_H-M   'P 1'
#
loop_
_entity.id
_entity.type
_entity.pdbx_description
1 polymer ?
#
loop_
_entity_poly.entity_id
_entity_poly.type
_entity_poly.pdbx_seq_one_letter_code
_entity_poly.pdbx_strand_id
1 'polypeptide(L)' 'MGIYKAEAIVLRSMVYQEADRILTLFTREEGKVSAIARG' A
#
# COMPACT_ATOMS: atom_id res chain seq x y z
N MET A 1 -5.12 13.97 9.20
CA MET A 1 -4.28 12.83 8.80
C MET A 1 -3.31 13.32 7.74
N GLY A 2 -2.02 13.26 8.03
CA GLY A 2 -0.97 13.82 7.18
C GLY A 2 -0.28 12.75 6.34
N ILE A 3 0.69 13.18 5.54
CA ILE A 3 1.62 12.29 4.84
C ILE A 3 2.60 11.74 5.87
N TYR A 4 2.74 10.41 5.92
CA TYR A 4 3.73 9.73 6.74
C TYR A 4 4.56 8.79 5.87
N LYS A 5 5.76 8.45 6.36
CA LYS A 5 6.63 7.45 5.75
C LYS A 5 6.58 6.20 6.61
N ALA A 6 6.50 5.05 5.97
CA ALA A 6 6.55 3.76 6.64
C ALA A 6 7.33 2.77 5.79
N GLU A 7 8.07 1.88 6.45
CA GLU A 7 8.61 0.68 5.84
C GLU A 7 7.55 -0.42 5.90
N ALA A 8 7.42 -1.18 4.82
CA ALA A 8 6.42 -2.23 4.74
C ALA A 8 6.82 -3.37 3.82
N ILE A 9 6.26 -4.55 4.07
CA ILE A 9 6.27 -5.68 3.15
C ILE A 9 4.94 -5.73 2.38
N VAL A 10 5.00 -6.11 1.11
CA VAL A 10 3.79 -6.32 0.28
C VAL A 10 3.23 -7.69 0.58
N LEU A 11 1.98 -7.75 1.07
CA LEU A 11 1.26 -9.00 1.29
C LEU A 11 0.43 -9.41 0.07
N ARG A 12 -0.16 -8.43 -0.62
CA ARG A 12 -1.01 -8.64 -1.80
C ARG A 12 -0.90 -7.44 -2.74
N SER A 13 -0.97 -7.71 -4.04
CA SER A 13 -1.14 -6.72 -5.10
C SER A 13 -2.30 -7.12 -5.99
N MET A 14 -3.15 -6.15 -6.38
CA MET A 14 -4.17 -6.34 -7.40
C MET A 14 -4.16 -5.16 -8.38
N VAL A 15 -4.40 -5.46 -9.65
CA VAL A 15 -4.61 -4.45 -10.69
C VAL A 15 -5.93 -3.72 -10.37
N TYR A 16 -5.89 -2.39 -10.35
CA TYR A 16 -7.08 -1.56 -10.11
C TYR A 16 -7.54 -0.86 -11.40
N GLN A 17 -6.59 -0.27 -12.12
CA GLN A 17 -6.75 0.29 -13.47
C GLN A 17 -5.56 -0.17 -14.31
N GLU A 18 -5.47 0.29 -15.56
CA GLU A 18 -4.46 -0.16 -16.53
C GLU A 18 -3.03 -0.11 -15.97
N ALA A 19 -2.72 0.92 -15.17
CA ALA A 19 -1.41 1.11 -14.59
C ALA A 19 -1.44 1.22 -13.04
N ASP A 20 -2.59 1.57 -12.46
CA ASP A 20 -2.79 1.62 -11.00
C ASP A 20 -2.91 0.24 -10.33
N ARG A 21 -2.39 0.13 -9.10
CA ARG A 21 -2.49 -1.07 -8.27
C ARG A 21 -3.01 -0.76 -6.86
N ILE A 22 -3.85 -1.63 -6.32
CA ILE A 22 -4.15 -1.67 -4.89
C ILE A 22 -3.20 -2.65 -4.21
N LEU A 23 -2.53 -2.19 -3.15
CA LEU A 23 -1.55 -2.94 -2.37
C LEU A 23 -2.06 -3.15 -0.95
N THR A 24 -1.93 -4.37 -0.44
CA THR A 24 -2.01 -4.64 1.00
C THR A 24 -0.60 -4.71 1.54
N LEU A 25 -0.29 -3.82 2.48
CA LEU A 25 1.03 -3.68 3.09
C LEU A 25 0.97 -4.06 4.56
N PHE A 26 2.03 -4.68 5.06
CA PHE A 26 2.22 -4.84 6.51
C PHE A 26 3.40 -3.98 6.94
N THR A 27 3.09 -2.94 7.71
CA THR A 27 4.04 -1.96 8.23
C THR A 27 4.48 -2.34 9.63
N ARG A 28 5.61 -1.78 10.06
CA ARG A 28 6.15 -2.02 11.41
C ARG A 28 5.26 -1.44 12.53
N GLU A 29 4.74 -0.23 12.34
CA GLU A 29 4.05 0.54 13.39
C GLU A 29 2.53 0.53 13.25
N GLU A 30 2.01 0.63 12.01
CA GLU A 30 0.57 0.73 11.73
C GLU A 30 -0.08 -0.63 11.42
N GLY A 31 0.70 -1.71 11.44
CA GLY A 31 0.26 -3.05 11.07
C GLY A 31 -0.21 -3.12 9.61
N LYS A 32 -1.35 -3.79 9.39
CA LYS A 32 -1.88 -4.05 8.04
C LYS A 32 -2.61 -2.82 7.50
N VAL A 33 -2.12 -2.26 6.40
CA VAL A 33 -2.69 -1.08 5.73
C VAL A 33 -2.98 -1.38 4.25
N SER A 34 -3.95 -0.67 3.69
CA SER A 34 -4.25 -0.70 2.24
C SER A 34 -3.79 0.60 1.60
N ALA A 35 -3.15 0.51 0.43
CA ALA A 35 -2.63 1.65 -0.32
C ALA A 35 -2.95 1.54 -1.82
N ILE A 36 -3.10 2.68 -2.50
CA ILE A 36 -3.20 2.76 -3.97
C ILE A 36 -1.86 3.28 -4.49
N ALA A 37 -1.18 2.47 -5.29
CA ALA A 37 -0.05 2.89 -6.09
C ALA A 37 -0.59 3.39 -7.44
N ARG A 38 -0.48 4.71 -7.66
CA ARG A 38 -0.86 5.35 -8.92
C ARG A 38 0.36 5.45 -9.84
N GLY A 39 0.16 5.23 -11.14
CA GLY A 39 1.22 5.28 -12.15
C GLY A 39 0.85 4.45 -13.35
#